data_AF-A0AA39M5M3-F1
#
_entry.id   AF-A0AA39M5M3-F1
#
_cell.length_a   1.000
_cell.length_b   1.000
_cell.length_c   1.000
_cell.angle_alpha   90.00
_cell.angle_beta   90.00
_cell.angle_gamma   90.00
#
_symmetry.space_group_name_H-M   'P 1'
#
loop_
_entity.id
_entity.type
_entity.pdbx_description
1 polymer ?
#
loop_
_entity_poly.entity_id
_entity_poly.type
_entity_poly.pdbx_seq_one_letter_code
_entity_poly.pdbx_strand_id
1 'polypeptide(L)'
;PDAKLKWQQWSLSQGRFLCEIKQVGWPDVTIEMLASFFYALNNHHTRSLPNSDSAILQYADEVHYQWHLAIEDGCLAPNLAVIN
;
A
#
# COMPACT_ATOMS: atom_id res chain seq x y z
N PRO A 1 -5.75 8.36 6.07
CA PRO A 1 -4.51 8.52 5.28
C PRO A 1 -3.33 7.85 5.98
N ASP A 2 -2.61 7.01 5.25
CA ASP A 2 -1.47 6.22 5.72
C ASP A 2 -0.36 7.14 6.25
N ALA A 3 -0.20 8.33 5.65
CA ALA A 3 0.80 9.34 6.03
C ALA A 3 0.65 9.87 7.46
N LYS A 4 -0.49 9.65 8.13
CA LYS A 4 -0.73 10.07 9.52
C LYS A 4 -0.40 8.99 10.55
N LEU A 5 -0.07 7.78 10.10
CA LEU A 5 0.25 6.65 10.97
C LEU A 5 1.72 6.66 11.39
N LYS A 6 2.03 5.98 12.50
CA LYS A 6 3.41 5.54 12.75
C LYS A 6 3.68 4.31 11.89
N TRP A 7 4.94 4.10 11.50
CA TRP A 7 5.35 2.94 10.72
C TRP A 7 4.83 1.62 11.29
N GLN A 8 5.02 1.40 12.60
CA GLN A 8 4.55 0.19 13.27
C GLN A 8 3.03 -0.02 13.17
N GLN A 9 2.25 1.06 13.23
CA GLN A 9 0.78 0.96 13.12
C GLN A 9 0.40 0.56 11.70
N TRP A 10 1.03 1.18 10.70
CA TRP A 10 0.80 0.87 9.30
C TRP A 10 1.23 -0.57 8.98
N SER A 11 2.46 -0.97 9.32
CA SER A 11 2.99 -2.31 9.03
C SER A 11 2.19 -3.43 9.69
N LEU A 12 1.76 -3.26 10.95
CA LEU A 12 0.94 -4.26 11.64
C LEU A 12 -0.48 -4.37 11.06
N SER A 13 -0.98 -3.31 10.44
CA SER A 13 -2.34 -3.29 9.88
C SER A 13 -2.46 -4.03 8.53
N GLN A 14 -1.36 -4.17 7.78
CA GLN A 14 -1.33 -4.74 6.43
C GLN A 14 -1.96 -6.13 6.35
N GLY A 15 -1.55 -7.04 7.23
CA GLY A 15 -2.08 -8.41 7.23
C GLY A 15 -3.57 -8.45 7.54
N ARG A 16 -4.04 -7.60 8.47
CA ARG A 16 -5.47 -7.49 8.78
C ARG A 16 -6.24 -6.94 7.59
N PHE A 17 -5.74 -5.88 6.97
CA PHE A 17 -6.34 -5.27 5.78
C PHE A 17 -6.50 -6.29 4.64
N LEU A 18 -5.46 -7.06 4.32
CA LEU A 18 -5.52 -8.12 3.29
C LEU A 18 -6.57 -9.19 3.61
N CYS A 19 -6.70 -9.58 4.88
CA CYS A 19 -7.75 -10.51 5.31
C CYS A 19 -9.16 -9.94 5.12
N GLU A 20 -9.39 -8.68 5.49
CA GLU A 20 -10.70 -8.03 5.37
C GLU A 20 -11.15 -7.89 3.91
N ILE A 21 -10.27 -7.38 3.03
CA ILE A 21 -10.62 -7.23 1.59
C ILE A 21 -10.90 -8.58 0.93
N LYS A 22 -10.20 -9.64 1.35
CA LYS A 22 -10.47 -11.01 0.91
C LYS A 22 -11.86 -11.48 1.36
N GLN A 23 -12.23 -11.22 2.61
CA GLN A 23 -13.54 -11.61 3.15
C GLN A 23 -14.70 -10.88 2.47
N VAL A 24 -14.48 -9.63 2.04
CA VAL A 24 -15.47 -8.84 1.30
C VAL A 24 -15.51 -9.21 -0.20
N GLY A 25 -14.61 -10.08 -0.66
CA GLY A 25 -14.64 -10.64 -2.02
C GLY A 25 -13.95 -9.77 -3.07
N TRP A 26 -12.92 -9.01 -2.69
CA TRP A 26 -12.09 -8.30 -3.66
C TRP A 26 -11.38 -9.30 -4.60
N PRO A 27 -11.10 -8.93 -5.86
CA PRO A 27 -10.43 -9.82 -6.81
C PRO A 27 -9.06 -10.28 -6.31
N ASP A 28 -8.75 -11.57 -6.47
CA ASP A 28 -7.46 -12.14 -6.01
C ASP A 28 -6.25 -11.39 -6.60
N VAL A 29 -6.33 -10.97 -7.87
CA VAL A 29 -5.28 -10.16 -8.51
C VAL A 29 -5.03 -8.82 -7.79
N THR A 30 -6.07 -8.22 -7.21
CA THR A 30 -5.93 -6.98 -6.43
C THR A 30 -5.29 -7.26 -5.07
N ILE A 31 -5.67 -8.37 -4.44
CA ILE A 31 -5.11 -8.79 -3.15
C ILE A 31 -3.62 -9.11 -3.30
N GLU A 32 -3.25 -9.86 -4.33
CA GLU A 32 -1.85 -10.18 -4.65
C GLU A 32 -1.03 -8.92 -4.92
N MET A 33 -1.57 -8.00 -5.73
CA MET A 33 -0.93 -6.70 -6.01
C MET A 33 -0.65 -5.91 -4.72
N LEU A 34 -1.64 -5.78 -3.83
CA LEU A 34 -1.49 -5.08 -2.55
C LEU A 34 -0.51 -5.79 -1.61
N ALA A 35 -0.52 -7.12 -1.58
CA ALA A 35 0.45 -7.90 -0.81
C ALA A 35 1.88 -7.68 -1.32
N SER A 36 2.10 -7.67 -2.64
CA SER A 36 3.40 -7.37 -3.25
C SER A 36 3.84 -5.93 -2.95
N PHE A 37 2.93 -4.96 -3.04
CA PHE A 37 3.20 -3.57 -2.68
C PHE A 37 3.67 -3.43 -1.22
N PHE A 38 2.94 -4.01 -0.27
CA PHE A 38 3.32 -4.01 1.13
C PHE A 38 4.67 -4.68 1.38
N TYR A 39 4.89 -5.84 0.75
CA TYR A 39 6.18 -6.52 0.85
C TYR A 39 7.32 -5.64 0.34
N ALA A 40 7.16 -5.01 -0.82
CA ALA A 40 8.17 -4.16 -1.42
C ALA A 40 8.47 -2.93 -0.56
N LEU A 41 7.45 -2.27 0.03
CA LEU A 41 7.66 -1.13 0.94
C LEU A 41 8.35 -1.52 2.24
N ASN A 42 8.03 -2.69 2.82
CA ASN A 42 8.69 -3.19 4.03
C ASN A 42 10.18 -3.51 3.78
N ASN A 43 10.56 -3.87 2.56
CA ASN A 43 11.92 -4.27 2.19
C ASN A 43 12.64 -3.22 1.33
N HIS A 44 12.07 -2.04 1.14
CA HIS A 44 12.65 -1.00 0.30
C HIS A 44 13.97 -0.51 0.91
N HIS A 45 15.00 -0.26 0.09
CA HIS A 45 16.32 0.19 0.60
C HIS A 45 16.24 1.50 1.41
N THR A 46 15.26 2.34 1.10
CA THR A 46 14.98 3.59 1.84
C THR A 46 14.71 3.34 3.31
N ARG A 47 14.20 2.16 3.71
CA ARG A 47 13.95 1.77 5.12
C ARG A 47 15.18 1.89 6.02
N SER A 48 16.38 1.82 5.46
CA SER A 48 17.64 1.94 6.19
C SER A 48 18.13 3.38 6.34
N LEU A 49 17.46 4.36 5.73
CA LEU A 49 17.84 5.77 5.77
C LEU A 49 17.23 6.48 6.99
N PRO A 50 17.88 7.53 7.52
CA PRO A 50 17.29 8.36 8.57
C PRO A 50 15.96 8.98 8.12
N ASN A 51 14.95 8.99 9.00
CA ASN A 51 13.61 9.54 8.75
C ASN A 51 12.86 8.90 7.56
N SER A 52 13.21 7.68 7.18
CA SER A 52 12.59 6.99 6.04
C SER A 52 11.12 6.64 6.24
N ASP A 53 10.69 6.46 7.48
CA ASP A 53 9.33 6.04 7.82
C ASP A 53 8.30 7.02 7.26
N SER A 54 8.51 8.34 7.43
CA SER A 54 7.58 9.35 6.93
C SER A 54 7.56 9.40 5.40
N ALA A 55 8.71 9.25 4.75
CA ALA A 55 8.79 9.24 3.28
C ALA A 55 8.05 8.04 2.68
N ILE A 56 8.21 6.85 3.25
CA ILE A 56 7.56 5.63 2.77
C ILE A 56 6.05 5.69 3.03
N LEU A 57 5.62 6.21 4.18
CA LEU A 57 4.20 6.38 4.47
C LEU A 57 3.54 7.45 3.59
N GLN A 58 4.24 8.52 3.25
CA GLN A 58 3.75 9.51 2.29
C GLN A 58 3.60 8.91 0.90
N TYR A 59 4.60 8.14 0.44
CA TYR A 59 4.51 7.42 -0.83
C TYR A 59 3.34 6.42 -0.81
N ALA A 60 3.19 5.65 0.26
CA ALA A 60 2.10 4.69 0.40
C ALA A 60 0.71 5.37 0.35
N ASP A 61 0.54 6.48 1.06
CA ASP A 61 -0.70 7.26 1.08
C ASP A 61 -1.06 7.80 -0.31
N GLU A 62 -0.10 8.40 -0.99
CA GLU A 62 -0.30 8.97 -2.34
C GLU A 62 -0.65 7.87 -3.34
N VAL A 63 0.14 6.80 -3.40
CA VAL A 63 -0.04 5.74 -4.37
C VAL A 63 -1.34 4.97 -4.14
N HIS A 64 -1.69 4.67 -2.89
CA HIS A 64 -2.99 4.09 -2.56
C HIS A 64 -4.16 5.02 -2.92
N TYR A 65 -4.02 6.33 -2.66
CA TYR A 65 -5.06 7.30 -2.98
C TYR A 65 -5.30 7.40 -4.48
N GLN A 66 -4.23 7.57 -5.28
CA GLN A 66 -4.32 7.62 -6.74
C GLN A 66 -4.89 6.33 -7.34
N TRP A 67 -4.50 5.18 -6.79
CA TRP A 67 -5.05 3.89 -7.20
C TRP A 67 -6.56 3.80 -6.93
N HIS A 68 -6.99 4.24 -5.74
CA HIS A 68 -8.40 4.23 -5.38
C HIS A 68 -9.23 5.14 -6.28
N LEU A 69 -8.75 6.37 -6.53
CA LEU A 69 -9.39 7.31 -7.45
C LEU A 69 -9.53 6.72 -8.86
N ALA A 70 -8.47 6.10 -9.39
CA ALA A 70 -8.51 5.49 -10.71
C ALA A 70 -9.60 4.41 -10.82
N ILE A 71 -9.84 3.63 -9.76
CA ILE A 71 -10.93 2.64 -9.71
C ILE A 71 -12.29 3.33 -9.68
N GLU A 72 -12.47 4.34 -8.83
CA GLU A 72 -13.74 5.07 -8.71
C GLU A 72 -14.13 5.74 -10.03
N ASP A 73 -13.14 6.28 -10.76
CA ASP A 73 -13.32 6.92 -12.06
C ASP A 73 -13.46 5.92 -13.23
N GLY A 74 -13.42 4.61 -12.97
CA GLY A 74 -13.46 3.56 -14.00
C GLY A 74 -12.25 3.54 -14.93
N CYS A 75 -11.16 4.19 -14.53
CA CYS A 75 -9.89 4.24 -15.25
C CYS A 75 -9.07 2.96 -14.99
N LEU A 76 -8.02 2.76 -15.79
CA LEU A 76 -7.09 1.67 -15.58
C LEU A 76 -6.19 1.99 -14.39
N ALA A 77 -6.47 1.37 -13.25
CA ALA A 77 -5.70 1.59 -12.03
C ALA A 77 -4.25 1.07 -12.19
N PRO A 78 -3.24 1.83 -11.73
CA PRO A 78 -1.84 1.44 -11.85
C PRO A 78 -1.53 0.20 -11.02
N ASN A 79 -0.61 -0.64 -11.50
CA ASN A 79 -0.14 -1.80 -10.74
C ASN A 79 0.76 -1.33 -9.57
N LEU A 80 0.24 -1.38 -8.36
CA LEU A 80 0.94 -0.94 -7.15
C LEU A 80 2.15 -1.81 -6.78
N ALA A 81 2.26 -3.04 -7.31
CA ALA A 81 3.41 -3.89 -7.05
C ALA A 81 4.72 -3.33 -7.62
N VAL A 82 4.63 -2.38 -8.57
CA VAL A 82 5.78 -1.68 -9.15
C VAL A 82 6.03 -0.39 -8.36
N ILE A 83 7.13 -0.35 -7.62
CA ILE A 83 7.61 0.87 -6.94
C ILE A 83 8.56 1.59 -7.89
N ASN A 84 8.29 2.89 -8.14
CA ASN A 84 9.13 3.75 -8.99
C ASN A 84 10.16 4.53 -8.17
#